data_AF-A0A960MJA0-F1
#
_entry.id   AF-A0A960MJA0-F1
#
_cell.length_a   1.000
_cell.length_b   1.000
_cell.length_c   1.000
_cell.angle_alpha   90.00
_cell.angle_beta   90.00
_cell.angle_gamma   90.00
#
_symmetry.space_group_name_H-M   'P 1'
#
loop_
_entity.id
_entity.type
_entity.pdbx_description
1 polymer ?
#
loop_
_entity_poly.entity_id
_entity_poly.type
_entity_poly.pdbx_seq_one_letter_code
_entity_poly.pdbx_strand_id
1 'polypeptide(L)'
;VMIGLMNASRMKAAGLIYGPQKHHLDHIAPLAILLGIPLIVTEPEIEELSAKYYSHLVTLCFDYPEVGDKIVQECDVIFSSLPRDLFDPIVFIAENLRQTRVLNIWCPHGNSDKGHHSYFMEGLSKEEIALIYGEKMRAFLMEKGAYSQLHAAITIGNYRYQYYQSHAPFYDQLVQKEIAVKLKKGNPTVLYAPTWEDAEKSSSFEESIKHLLAQVPSHLNLIVKPHPNTLLKMQNPDCYEDRENVLILKEFPPIYPLLNFVDIYLGDLSSIGYDFLTFQKPLFFMNAKRRDPKKDKGLFLYRCGTVMEPDHFGEIFSIIEKSDPTPYKKIQEAVYAHTFGKSDNIKEKIQEAYERYLS
;
A
#
# COMPACT_ATOMS: atom_id res chain seq x y z
N VAL A 1 -37.70 -11.48 37.19
CA VAL A 1 -36.74 -10.41 36.82
C VAL A 1 -36.01 -10.87 35.58
N MET A 2 -36.57 -10.54 34.41
CA MET A 2 -35.90 -10.71 33.11
C MET A 2 -34.87 -9.59 32.99
N ILE A 3 -33.59 -9.93 32.93
CA ILE A 3 -32.57 -9.06 32.38
C ILE A 3 -32.25 -9.64 31.01
N GLY A 4 -32.84 -9.02 29.99
CA GLY A 4 -32.51 -9.30 28.60
C GLY A 4 -31.05 -8.92 28.37
N LEU A 5 -30.23 -9.93 28.07
CA LEU A 5 -29.01 -9.72 27.30
C LEU A 5 -29.47 -9.28 25.91
N MET A 6 -29.56 -7.96 25.70
CA MET A 6 -29.52 -7.40 24.35
C MET A 6 -28.19 -7.87 23.75
N ASN A 7 -28.25 -8.83 22.83
CA ASN A 7 -27.15 -9.09 21.91
C ASN A 7 -26.82 -7.76 21.24
N ALA A 8 -25.67 -7.16 21.60
CA ALA A 8 -25.10 -6.08 20.80
C ALA A 8 -25.04 -6.59 19.36
N SER A 9 -25.77 -5.95 18.46
CA SER A 9 -25.82 -6.34 17.06
C SER A 9 -24.39 -6.31 16.52
N ARG A 10 -23.86 -7.48 16.14
CA ARG A 10 -22.55 -7.60 15.51
C ARG A 10 -22.54 -6.68 14.28
N MET A 11 -21.63 -5.70 14.27
CA MET A 11 -21.42 -4.74 13.17
C MET A 11 -21.44 -5.50 11.83
N LYS A 12 -22.38 -5.17 10.94
CA LYS A 12 -22.37 -5.72 9.58
C LYS A 12 -21.43 -4.89 8.74
N ALA A 13 -20.32 -5.50 8.33
CA ALA A 13 -19.29 -4.77 7.62
C ALA A 13 -18.73 -5.56 6.45
N ALA A 14 -18.14 -4.83 5.51
CA ALA A 14 -17.36 -5.39 4.40
C ALA A 14 -16.17 -4.50 4.06
N GLY A 15 -15.13 -5.07 3.47
CA GLY A 15 -14.14 -4.31 2.71
C GLY A 15 -14.71 -3.94 1.34
N LEU A 16 -14.28 -2.83 0.75
CA LEU A 16 -14.66 -2.42 -0.60
C LEU A 16 -13.45 -2.04 -1.45
N ILE A 17 -13.34 -2.65 -2.63
CA ILE A 17 -12.49 -2.17 -3.72
C ILE A 17 -13.39 -1.83 -4.91
N TYR A 18 -13.60 -0.54 -5.12
CA TYR A 18 -14.41 -0.03 -6.22
C TYR A 18 -13.53 0.35 -7.41
N GLY A 19 -13.89 -0.15 -8.59
CA GLY A 19 -13.16 0.05 -9.84
C GLY A 19 -11.86 -0.74 -9.96
N PRO A 20 -11.04 -0.46 -10.98
CA PRO A 20 -9.89 -1.27 -11.39
C PRO A 20 -8.65 -1.13 -10.47
N GLN A 21 -8.85 -0.80 -9.19
CA GLN A 21 -7.78 -0.51 -8.23
C GLN A 21 -7.20 -1.80 -7.63
N LYS A 22 -6.62 -2.67 -8.48
CA LYS A 22 -6.00 -3.95 -8.08
C LYS A 22 -5.00 -3.81 -6.92
N HIS A 23 -4.29 -2.68 -6.86
CA HIS A 23 -3.30 -2.43 -5.83
C HIS A 23 -3.90 -2.22 -4.43
N HIS A 24 -5.20 -1.87 -4.31
CA HIS A 24 -5.89 -1.82 -3.02
C HIS A 24 -6.09 -3.20 -2.39
N LEU A 25 -6.00 -4.28 -3.18
CA LEU A 25 -6.20 -5.65 -2.69
C LEU A 25 -5.23 -6.00 -1.56
N ASP A 26 -3.96 -5.61 -1.66
CA ASP A 26 -2.94 -5.85 -0.63
C ASP A 26 -3.22 -5.15 0.70
N HIS A 27 -4.12 -4.17 0.71
CA HIS A 27 -4.49 -3.42 1.91
C HIS A 27 -5.82 -3.90 2.48
N ILE A 28 -6.84 -4.01 1.63
CA ILE A 28 -8.20 -4.31 2.10
C ILE A 28 -8.38 -5.81 2.37
N ALA A 29 -7.76 -6.71 1.60
CA ALA A 29 -7.93 -8.14 1.81
C ALA A 29 -7.38 -8.63 3.17
N PRO A 30 -6.13 -8.29 3.58
CA PRO A 30 -5.65 -8.65 4.91
C PRO A 30 -6.51 -8.06 6.05
N LEU A 31 -7.02 -6.83 5.86
CA LEU A 31 -7.89 -6.18 6.84
C LEU A 31 -9.24 -6.91 6.95
N ALA A 32 -9.84 -7.27 5.81
CA ALA A 32 -11.10 -8.00 5.76
C ALA A 32 -10.98 -9.37 6.46
N ILE A 33 -9.90 -10.10 6.20
CA ILE A 33 -9.59 -11.37 6.88
C ILE A 33 -9.43 -11.16 8.39
N LEU A 34 -8.65 -10.15 8.80
CA LEU A 34 -8.42 -9.84 10.22
C LEU A 34 -9.72 -9.53 10.97
N LEU A 35 -10.64 -8.81 10.33
CA LEU A 35 -11.94 -8.46 10.92
C LEU A 35 -12.94 -9.62 10.84
N GLY A 36 -12.75 -10.55 9.91
CA GLY A 36 -13.67 -11.64 9.62
C GLY A 36 -14.91 -11.15 8.87
N ILE A 37 -14.69 -10.30 7.87
CA ILE A 37 -15.72 -9.67 7.03
C ILE A 37 -15.47 -9.99 5.55
N PRO A 38 -16.51 -10.01 4.68
CA PRO A 38 -16.31 -10.20 3.25
C PRO A 38 -15.62 -9.00 2.59
N LEU A 39 -15.06 -9.23 1.41
CA LEU A 39 -14.57 -8.20 0.50
C LEU A 39 -15.54 -8.05 -0.67
N ILE A 40 -16.08 -6.84 -0.86
CA ILE A 40 -16.86 -6.48 -2.03
C ILE A 40 -15.91 -5.89 -3.08
N VAL A 41 -16.05 -6.34 -4.32
CA VAL A 41 -15.33 -5.83 -5.49
C VAL A 41 -16.31 -5.53 -6.62
N THR A 42 -15.92 -4.65 -7.54
CA THR A 42 -16.72 -4.36 -8.75
C THR A 42 -16.05 -4.81 -10.05
N GLU A 43 -14.93 -5.49 -9.95
CA GLU A 43 -14.12 -5.94 -11.10
C GLU A 43 -13.85 -7.43 -10.97
N PRO A 44 -14.26 -8.26 -11.95
CA PRO A 44 -14.02 -9.70 -11.93
C PRO A 44 -12.53 -10.06 -11.82
N GLU A 45 -11.66 -9.26 -12.44
CA GLU A 45 -10.21 -9.47 -12.32
C GLU A 45 -9.72 -9.35 -10.86
N ILE A 46 -10.33 -8.49 -10.04
CA ILE A 46 -9.96 -8.35 -8.62
C ILE A 46 -10.50 -9.53 -7.81
N GLU A 47 -11.67 -10.07 -8.17
CA GLU A 47 -12.20 -11.31 -7.59
C GLU A 47 -11.26 -12.49 -7.86
N GLU A 48 -10.79 -12.66 -9.10
CA GLU A 48 -9.82 -13.69 -9.46
C GLU A 48 -8.50 -13.55 -8.70
N LEU A 49 -7.97 -12.32 -8.60
CA LEU A 49 -6.77 -12.04 -7.81
C LEU A 49 -7.01 -12.32 -6.31
N SER A 50 -8.18 -12.00 -5.78
CA SER A 50 -8.55 -12.30 -4.39
C SER A 50 -8.55 -13.81 -4.15
N ALA A 51 -9.22 -14.59 -5.01
CA ALA A 51 -9.25 -16.04 -4.93
C ALA A 51 -7.85 -16.66 -5.02
N LYS A 52 -6.98 -16.09 -5.86
CA LYS A 52 -5.60 -16.56 -6.04
C LYS A 52 -4.70 -16.26 -4.84
N TYR A 53 -4.71 -15.02 -4.35
CA TYR A 53 -3.74 -14.53 -3.35
C TYR A 53 -4.26 -14.55 -1.91
N TYR A 54 -5.57 -14.68 -1.71
CA TYR A 54 -6.27 -14.60 -0.44
C TYR A 54 -7.38 -15.66 -0.37
N SER A 55 -7.05 -16.93 -0.64
CA SER A 55 -8.03 -18.02 -0.86
C SER A 55 -9.04 -18.29 0.27
N HIS A 56 -8.85 -17.73 1.46
CA HIS A 56 -9.77 -17.85 2.59
C HIS A 56 -10.70 -16.63 2.75
N LEU A 57 -10.52 -15.59 1.94
CA LEU A 57 -11.36 -14.41 1.94
C LEU A 57 -12.63 -14.69 1.14
N VAL A 58 -13.78 -14.44 1.77
CA VAL A 58 -15.04 -14.39 1.05
C VAL A 58 -15.06 -13.12 0.22
N THR A 59 -15.05 -13.25 -1.11
CA THR A 59 -15.17 -12.13 -2.04
C THR A 59 -16.52 -12.17 -2.73
N LEU A 60 -17.15 -10.99 -2.83
CA LEU A 60 -18.42 -10.78 -3.51
C LEU A 60 -18.18 -9.80 -4.65
N CYS A 61 -18.42 -10.22 -5.89
CA CYS A 61 -18.35 -9.34 -7.04
C CYS A 61 -19.75 -8.81 -7.38
N PHE A 62 -19.93 -7.48 -7.37
CA PHE A 62 -21.17 -6.82 -7.74
C PHE A 62 -20.95 -5.86 -8.90
N ASP A 63 -21.90 -5.82 -9.83
CA ASP A 63 -21.85 -4.86 -10.93
C ASP A 63 -22.08 -3.42 -10.43
N TYR A 64 -21.53 -2.46 -11.17
CA TYR A 64 -21.65 -1.02 -10.88
C TYR A 64 -23.08 -0.53 -10.58
N PRO A 65 -24.14 -0.96 -11.31
CA PRO A 65 -25.49 -0.49 -11.02
C PRO A 65 -26.07 -1.01 -9.70
N GLU A 66 -25.57 -2.14 -9.19
CA GLU A 66 -26.17 -2.85 -8.05
C GLU A 66 -25.40 -2.64 -6.74
N VAL A 67 -24.09 -2.39 -6.83
CA VAL A 67 -23.19 -2.35 -5.67
C VAL A 67 -23.65 -1.38 -4.57
N GLY A 68 -24.17 -0.21 -4.94
CA GLY A 68 -24.71 0.76 -3.99
C GLY A 68 -25.90 0.22 -3.18
N ASP A 69 -26.87 -0.41 -3.85
CA ASP A 69 -28.04 -0.99 -3.17
C ASP A 69 -27.65 -2.18 -2.29
N LYS A 70 -26.74 -3.05 -2.77
CA LYS A 70 -26.22 -4.18 -1.98
C LYS A 70 -25.50 -3.75 -0.72
N ILE A 71 -24.62 -2.75 -0.83
CA ILE A 71 -23.91 -2.18 0.33
C ILE A 71 -24.91 -1.68 1.37
N VAL A 72 -25.87 -0.84 0.95
CA VAL A 72 -26.84 -0.23 1.87
C VAL A 72 -27.80 -1.25 2.48
N GLN A 73 -28.11 -2.33 1.76
CA GLN A 73 -28.96 -3.41 2.28
C GLN A 73 -28.26 -4.29 3.31
N GLU A 74 -26.97 -4.54 3.15
CA GLU A 74 -26.26 -5.61 3.87
C GLU A 74 -25.24 -5.10 4.91
N CYS A 75 -24.79 -3.86 4.79
CA CYS A 75 -23.69 -3.32 5.60
C CYS A 75 -24.11 -2.07 6.38
N ASP A 76 -23.64 -1.98 7.62
CA ASP A 76 -23.64 -0.77 8.43
C ASP A 76 -22.33 0.01 8.23
N VAL A 77 -21.23 -0.70 7.92
CA VAL A 77 -19.87 -0.15 7.80
C VAL A 77 -19.15 -0.68 6.56
N ILE A 78 -18.45 0.19 5.85
CA ILE A 78 -17.56 -0.16 4.74
C ILE A 78 -16.13 0.29 5.04
N PHE A 79 -15.18 -0.62 4.85
CA PHE A 79 -13.74 -0.31 4.89
C PHE A 79 -13.25 -0.11 3.45
N SER A 80 -12.87 1.12 3.09
CA SER A 80 -12.40 1.41 1.73
C SER A 80 -11.26 2.42 1.73
N SER A 81 -10.46 2.42 0.67
CA SER A 81 -9.46 3.46 0.42
C SER A 81 -10.02 4.66 -0.35
N LEU A 82 -11.35 4.72 -0.55
CA LEU A 82 -12.01 5.86 -1.18
C LEU A 82 -12.23 6.96 -0.14
N PRO A 83 -11.85 8.22 -0.42
CA PRO A 83 -12.31 9.33 0.38
C PRO A 83 -13.84 9.47 0.25
N ARG A 84 -14.46 10.09 1.25
CA ARG A 84 -15.90 10.26 1.41
C ARG A 84 -16.56 10.86 0.17
N ASP A 85 -15.89 11.83 -0.45
CA ASP A 85 -16.37 12.49 -1.67
C ASP A 85 -16.47 11.56 -2.89
N LEU A 86 -15.73 10.44 -2.89
CA LEU A 86 -15.83 9.41 -3.91
C LEU A 86 -16.73 8.24 -3.47
N PHE A 87 -16.88 8.02 -2.16
CA PHE A 87 -17.74 6.96 -1.62
C PHE A 87 -19.23 7.35 -1.64
N ASP A 88 -19.58 8.55 -1.20
CA ASP A 88 -20.98 9.00 -1.08
C ASP A 88 -21.77 8.86 -2.39
N PRO A 89 -21.23 9.23 -3.58
CA PRO A 89 -21.95 9.04 -4.84
C PRO A 89 -22.33 7.58 -5.15
N ILE A 90 -21.59 6.59 -4.63
CA ILE A 90 -21.85 5.16 -4.87
C ILE A 90 -23.14 4.72 -4.15
N VAL A 91 -23.36 5.21 -2.93
CA VAL A 91 -24.46 4.75 -2.06
C VAL A 91 -25.62 5.75 -1.97
N PHE A 92 -25.44 6.99 -2.43
CA PHE A 92 -26.38 8.11 -2.26
C PHE A 92 -27.83 7.78 -2.60
N ILE A 93 -28.09 7.17 -3.76
CA ILE A 93 -29.46 6.86 -4.19
C ILE A 93 -30.09 5.82 -3.24
N ALA A 94 -29.35 4.77 -2.91
CA ALA A 94 -29.84 3.69 -2.07
C ALA A 94 -30.05 4.13 -0.61
N GLU A 95 -29.14 4.94 -0.05
CA GLU A 95 -29.28 5.53 1.28
C GLU A 95 -30.53 6.41 1.38
N ASN A 96 -30.78 7.26 0.39
CA ASN A 96 -31.97 8.11 0.35
C ASN A 96 -33.26 7.30 0.21
N LEU A 97 -33.29 6.26 -0.63
CA LEU A 97 -34.48 5.43 -0.81
C LEU A 97 -34.80 4.62 0.46
N ARG A 98 -33.77 4.19 1.20
CA ARG A 98 -33.91 3.33 2.38
C ARG A 98 -33.91 4.10 3.70
N GLN A 99 -33.68 5.41 3.67
CA GLN A 99 -33.58 6.27 4.86
C GLN A 99 -32.57 5.72 5.89
N THR A 100 -31.41 5.28 5.40
CA THR A 100 -30.31 4.75 6.21
C THR A 100 -28.99 5.36 5.75
N ARG A 101 -27.93 5.21 6.56
CA ARG A 101 -26.59 5.72 6.26
C ARG A 101 -25.55 4.65 6.57
N VAL A 102 -24.66 4.40 5.62
CA VAL A 102 -23.52 3.51 5.75
C VAL A 102 -22.31 4.33 6.17
N LEU A 103 -21.59 3.85 7.18
CA LEU A 103 -20.36 4.49 7.63
C LEU A 103 -19.19 4.01 6.75
N ASN A 104 -18.53 4.92 6.05
CA ASN A 104 -17.23 4.65 5.44
C ASN A 104 -16.13 4.86 6.48
N ILE A 105 -15.31 3.83 6.71
CA ILE A 105 -14.06 3.93 7.46
C ILE A 105 -12.92 3.93 6.44
N TRP A 106 -12.24 5.07 6.35
CA TRP A 106 -11.16 5.23 5.38
C TRP A 106 -9.93 4.39 5.76
N CYS A 107 -9.37 3.68 4.78
CA CYS A 107 -8.25 2.77 4.92
C CYS A 107 -7.04 3.23 4.10
N PRO A 108 -5.85 3.40 4.71
CA PRO A 108 -4.66 3.88 4.00
C PRO A 108 -4.06 2.78 3.12
N HIS A 109 -3.89 3.07 1.83
CA HIS A 109 -3.23 2.18 0.86
C HIS A 109 -1.68 2.35 0.83
N GLY A 110 -1.09 2.53 2.01
CA GLY A 110 0.35 2.68 2.23
C GLY A 110 0.73 3.98 2.93
N ASN A 111 1.95 4.04 3.45
CA ASN A 111 2.51 5.26 4.04
C ASN A 111 3.40 5.95 3.01
N SER A 112 3.13 7.21 2.68
CA SER A 112 3.84 7.95 1.64
C SER A 112 4.38 9.28 2.18
N ASP A 113 5.41 9.80 1.52
CA ASP A 113 5.91 11.19 1.69
C ASP A 113 5.34 12.14 0.63
N LYS A 114 4.49 11.63 -0.27
CA LYS A 114 3.74 12.45 -1.22
C LYS A 114 2.67 13.25 -0.51
N GLY A 115 2.32 14.38 -1.10
CA GLY A 115 1.24 15.24 -0.63
C GLY A 115 1.72 16.40 0.25
N HIS A 116 3.02 16.51 0.54
CA HIS A 116 3.53 17.68 1.26
C HIS A 116 3.50 18.95 0.40
N HIS A 117 3.55 18.81 -0.93
CA HIS A 117 3.57 19.92 -1.89
C HIS A 117 2.30 20.00 -2.74
N SER A 118 1.30 19.18 -2.45
CA SER A 118 0.04 19.09 -3.18
C SER A 118 -1.15 18.79 -2.27
N TYR A 119 -2.36 18.89 -2.82
CA TYR A 119 -3.58 18.47 -2.14
C TYR A 119 -3.60 16.94 -2.04
N PHE A 120 -3.63 16.41 -0.82
CA PHE A 120 -3.56 14.97 -0.59
C PHE A 120 -4.43 14.58 0.61
N MET A 121 -3.89 14.68 1.84
CA MET A 121 -4.63 14.31 3.06
C MET A 121 -5.81 15.26 3.35
N GLU A 122 -5.79 16.47 2.79
CA GLU A 122 -6.91 17.41 2.81
C GLU A 122 -8.19 16.78 2.23
N GLY A 123 -8.06 15.83 1.30
CA GLY A 123 -9.20 15.06 0.77
C GLY A 123 -9.96 14.24 1.81
N LEU A 124 -9.38 14.05 2.99
CA LEU A 124 -10.00 13.33 4.11
C LEU A 124 -10.74 14.28 5.06
N SER A 125 -10.92 15.56 4.70
CA SER A 125 -11.60 16.57 5.51
C SER A 125 -13.08 16.28 5.81
N LYS A 126 -13.66 15.23 5.22
CA LYS A 126 -15.05 14.79 5.42
C LYS A 126 -15.15 13.38 6.01
N GLU A 127 -14.02 12.74 6.31
CA GLU A 127 -14.04 11.45 6.98
C GLU A 127 -14.49 11.60 8.44
N GLU A 128 -15.25 10.63 8.91
CA GLU A 128 -15.66 10.52 10.31
C GLU A 128 -14.67 9.64 11.08
N ILE A 129 -14.23 8.52 10.48
CA ILE A 129 -13.25 7.61 11.06
C ILE A 129 -12.20 7.27 10.00
N ALA A 130 -10.92 7.35 10.38
CA ALA A 130 -9.81 6.95 9.54
C ALA A 130 -8.92 5.93 10.25
N LEU A 131 -8.48 4.91 9.52
CA LEU A 131 -7.37 4.06 9.96
C LEU A 131 -6.04 4.75 9.63
N ILE A 132 -5.05 4.63 10.50
CA ILE A 132 -3.72 5.22 10.30
C ILE A 132 -2.63 4.22 10.70
N TYR A 133 -1.52 4.17 9.95
CA TYR A 133 -0.42 3.25 10.29
C TYR A 133 0.22 3.58 11.64
N GLY A 134 0.48 4.85 11.94
CA GLY A 134 1.19 5.25 13.14
C GLY A 134 1.32 6.77 13.26
N GLU A 135 2.25 7.20 14.12
CA GLU A 135 2.41 8.61 14.49
C GLU A 135 2.77 9.49 13.29
N LYS A 136 3.56 8.99 12.35
CA LYS A 136 3.88 9.72 11.12
C LYS A 136 2.63 10.18 10.37
N MET A 137 1.68 9.26 10.14
CA MET A 137 0.46 9.55 9.40
C MET A 137 -0.49 10.45 10.21
N ARG A 138 -0.55 10.27 11.53
CA ARG A 138 -1.26 11.19 12.45
C ARG A 138 -0.75 12.61 12.31
N ALA A 139 0.56 12.81 12.44
CA ALA A 139 1.19 14.12 12.31
C ALA A 139 0.92 14.75 10.94
N PHE A 140 0.92 13.94 9.87
CA PHE A 140 0.62 14.44 8.53
C PHE A 140 -0.83 14.90 8.37
N LEU A 141 -1.80 14.13 8.90
CA LEU A 141 -3.21 14.55 8.94
C LEU A 141 -3.40 15.85 9.72
N MET A 142 -2.70 16.01 10.86
CA MET A 142 -2.75 17.24 11.66
C MET A 142 -2.17 18.43 10.89
N GLU A 143 -1.01 18.26 10.25
CA GLU A 143 -0.36 19.30 9.43
C GLU A 143 -1.27 19.75 8.28
N LYS A 144 -2.03 18.82 7.69
CA LYS A 144 -2.96 19.09 6.59
C LYS A 144 -4.36 19.50 7.03
N GLY A 145 -4.59 19.70 8.33
CA GLY A 145 -5.90 20.11 8.85
C GLY A 145 -7.01 19.07 8.68
N ALA A 146 -6.66 17.82 8.40
CA ALA A 146 -7.57 16.70 8.18
C ALA A 146 -7.67 15.76 9.39
N TYR A 147 -7.09 16.13 10.54
CA TYR A 147 -7.19 15.32 11.76
C TYR A 147 -8.32 15.78 12.69
N SER A 148 -8.53 17.10 12.83
CA SER A 148 -9.38 17.69 13.87
C SER A 148 -10.87 17.35 13.73
N GLN A 149 -11.32 17.01 12.54
CA GLN A 149 -12.70 16.66 12.25
C GLN A 149 -13.01 15.17 12.42
N LEU A 150 -11.98 14.32 12.53
CA LEU A 150 -12.17 12.88 12.72
C LEU A 150 -12.78 12.64 14.11
N HIS A 151 -13.86 11.87 14.15
CA HIS A 151 -14.36 11.28 15.39
C HIS A 151 -13.32 10.31 15.97
N ALA A 152 -12.67 9.52 15.12
CA ALA A 152 -11.58 8.64 15.52
C ALA A 152 -10.51 8.47 14.44
N ALA A 153 -9.25 8.44 14.88
CA ALA A 153 -8.11 8.01 14.08
C ALA A 153 -7.48 6.76 14.72
N ILE A 154 -7.70 5.60 14.10
CA ILE A 154 -7.38 4.29 14.69
C ILE A 154 -6.01 3.83 14.20
N THR A 155 -5.07 3.67 15.13
CA THR A 155 -3.74 3.16 14.79
C THR A 155 -3.75 1.65 14.55
N ILE A 156 -3.41 1.24 13.33
CA ILE A 156 -3.43 -0.17 12.87
C ILE A 156 -2.04 -0.80 12.74
N GLY A 157 -0.97 -0.02 12.82
CA GLY A 157 0.39 -0.49 12.60
C GLY A 157 0.58 -1.31 11.32
N ASN A 158 1.62 -2.14 11.28
CA ASN A 158 1.95 -2.91 10.09
C ASN A 158 1.17 -4.23 10.00
N TYR A 159 -0.16 -4.16 9.96
CA TYR A 159 -1.03 -5.34 9.91
C TYR A 159 -0.80 -6.19 8.65
N ARG A 160 -0.40 -5.58 7.53
CA ARG A 160 -0.04 -6.30 6.29
C ARG A 160 1.17 -7.21 6.48
N TYR A 161 2.20 -6.72 7.18
CA TYR A 161 3.34 -7.55 7.53
C TYR A 161 2.96 -8.69 8.48
N GLN A 162 2.17 -8.39 9.53
CA GLN A 162 1.69 -9.41 10.47
C GLN A 162 0.87 -10.51 9.76
N TYR A 163 0.05 -10.10 8.80
CA TYR A 163 -0.71 -11.02 7.96
C TYR A 163 0.22 -11.89 7.11
N TYR A 164 1.22 -11.29 6.45
CA TYR A 164 2.25 -12.05 5.71
C TYR A 164 2.95 -13.06 6.61
N GLN A 165 3.44 -12.65 7.80
CA GLN A 165 4.12 -13.56 8.74
C GLN A 165 3.27 -14.77 9.11
N SER A 166 1.96 -14.56 9.32
CA SER A 166 1.02 -15.63 9.65
C SER A 166 0.77 -16.61 8.50
N HIS A 167 1.11 -16.23 7.27
CA HIS A 167 0.88 -17.00 6.05
C HIS A 167 2.17 -17.20 5.22
N ALA A 168 3.33 -17.02 5.83
CA ALA A 168 4.62 -17.00 5.13
C ALA A 168 4.88 -18.26 4.30
N PRO A 169 4.58 -19.50 4.77
CA PRO A 169 4.79 -20.70 3.95
C PRO A 169 4.05 -20.67 2.60
N PHE A 170 2.81 -20.18 2.58
CA PHE A 170 2.02 -20.06 1.35
C PHE A 170 2.64 -19.02 0.42
N TYR A 171 2.93 -17.84 0.94
CA TYR A 171 3.42 -16.73 0.13
C TYR A 171 4.85 -16.91 -0.36
N ASP A 172 5.73 -17.48 0.46
CA ASP A 172 7.12 -17.75 0.06
C ASP A 172 7.13 -18.78 -1.07
N GLN A 173 6.29 -19.82 -1.01
CA GLN A 173 6.11 -20.77 -2.10
C GLN A 173 5.58 -20.09 -3.37
N LEU A 174 4.64 -19.16 -3.23
CA LEU A 174 4.08 -18.41 -4.34
C LEU A 174 5.13 -17.55 -5.05
N VAL A 175 5.98 -16.86 -4.28
CA VAL A 175 7.11 -16.10 -4.82
C VAL A 175 8.09 -17.01 -5.55
N GLN A 176 8.40 -18.19 -4.99
CA GLN A 176 9.24 -19.15 -5.70
C GLN A 176 8.63 -19.53 -7.06
N LYS A 177 7.34 -19.87 -7.08
CA LYS A 177 6.63 -20.35 -8.26
C LYS A 177 6.44 -19.29 -9.35
N GLU A 178 6.23 -18.02 -8.98
CA GLU A 178 5.83 -16.98 -9.94
C GLU A 178 6.93 -15.99 -10.30
N ILE A 179 7.90 -15.80 -9.40
CA ILE A 179 8.94 -14.78 -9.50
C ILE A 179 10.32 -15.44 -9.61
N ALA A 180 10.72 -16.25 -8.63
CA ALA A 180 12.09 -16.76 -8.56
C ALA A 180 12.47 -17.64 -9.76
N VAL A 181 11.53 -18.42 -10.30
CA VAL A 181 11.73 -19.24 -11.52
C VAL A 181 12.08 -18.44 -12.77
N LYS A 182 11.80 -17.12 -12.79
CA LYS A 182 12.06 -16.22 -13.93
C LYS A 182 13.41 -15.49 -13.82
N LEU A 183 14.18 -15.77 -12.76
CA LEU A 183 15.41 -15.06 -12.44
C LEU A 183 16.59 -16.03 -12.32
N LYS A 184 17.81 -15.50 -12.43
CA LYS A 184 19.01 -16.31 -12.25
C LYS A 184 19.15 -16.75 -10.79
N LYS A 185 19.25 -18.06 -10.58
CA LYS A 185 19.39 -18.65 -9.25
C LYS A 185 20.70 -18.23 -8.58
N GLY A 186 20.62 -17.83 -7.31
CA GLY A 186 21.78 -17.48 -6.48
C GLY A 186 22.28 -16.04 -6.65
N ASN A 187 21.80 -15.30 -7.65
CA ASN A 187 22.10 -13.88 -7.79
C ASN A 187 21.32 -13.05 -6.77
N PRO A 188 21.94 -12.05 -6.12
CA PRO A 188 21.21 -11.06 -5.33
C PRO A 188 20.20 -10.30 -6.21
N THR A 189 19.05 -9.97 -5.64
CA THR A 189 17.93 -9.36 -6.37
C THR A 189 17.68 -7.93 -5.93
N VAL A 190 17.75 -7.00 -6.89
CA VAL A 190 17.38 -5.58 -6.73
C VAL A 190 15.92 -5.41 -7.15
N LEU A 191 15.09 -4.85 -6.27
CA LEU A 191 13.76 -4.37 -6.61
C LEU A 191 13.83 -2.89 -6.97
N TYR A 192 13.54 -2.56 -8.23
CA TYR A 192 13.23 -1.20 -8.64
C TYR A 192 11.72 -0.95 -8.60
N ALA A 193 11.25 -0.14 -7.66
CA ALA A 193 9.83 0.16 -7.43
C ALA A 193 9.55 1.67 -7.50
N PRO A 194 9.56 2.27 -8.71
CA PRO A 194 9.32 3.69 -8.89
C PRO A 194 7.84 4.05 -8.72
N THR A 195 7.61 5.28 -8.29
CA THR A 195 6.29 5.87 -8.30
C THR A 195 5.83 6.23 -9.71
N TRP A 196 4.55 6.55 -9.86
CA TRP A 196 4.02 7.16 -11.08
C TRP A 196 4.17 8.68 -11.05
N GLU A 197 4.24 9.27 -12.24
CA GLU A 197 4.34 10.72 -12.42
C GLU A 197 3.02 11.42 -12.06
N ASP A 198 2.92 11.85 -10.80
CA ASP A 198 1.79 12.54 -10.21
C ASP A 198 1.95 14.07 -10.22
N ALA A 199 1.05 14.78 -9.53
CA ALA A 199 1.08 16.24 -9.45
C ALA A 199 2.38 16.81 -8.86
N GLU A 200 3.11 16.03 -8.04
CA GLU A 200 4.40 16.43 -7.47
C GLU A 200 5.60 16.07 -8.36
N LYS A 201 5.36 15.47 -9.54
CA LYS A 201 6.40 15.00 -10.47
C LYS A 201 7.43 14.11 -9.76
N SER A 202 6.91 13.17 -8.98
CA SER A 202 7.67 12.38 -8.01
C SER A 202 8.39 11.16 -8.59
N SER A 203 8.14 10.81 -9.86
CA SER A 203 8.71 9.60 -10.46
C SER A 203 10.16 9.77 -10.87
N SER A 204 10.91 8.69 -10.75
CA SER A 204 12.26 8.51 -11.33
C SER A 204 12.27 7.63 -12.58
N PHE A 205 11.10 7.15 -13.02
CA PHE A 205 11.01 6.07 -14.01
C PHE A 205 11.63 6.45 -15.35
N GLU A 206 11.18 7.55 -15.95
CA GLU A 206 11.61 8.00 -17.27
C GLU A 206 13.12 8.29 -17.32
N GLU A 207 13.64 8.90 -16.25
CA GLU A 207 15.04 9.29 -16.16
C GLU A 207 15.98 8.11 -15.88
N SER A 208 15.52 7.02 -15.27
CA SER A 208 16.42 5.97 -14.78
C SER A 208 16.26 4.61 -15.44
N ILE A 209 15.08 4.27 -15.99
CA ILE A 209 14.82 2.92 -16.50
C ILE A 209 15.81 2.49 -17.60
N LYS A 210 16.19 3.42 -18.49
CA LYS A 210 17.16 3.15 -19.56
C LYS A 210 18.54 2.81 -19.01
N HIS A 211 18.98 3.50 -17.95
CA HIS A 211 20.26 3.23 -17.31
C HIS A 211 20.23 1.87 -16.60
N LEU A 212 19.16 1.59 -15.84
CA LEU A 212 18.99 0.33 -15.14
C LEU A 212 19.04 -0.88 -16.08
N LEU A 213 18.25 -0.83 -17.14
CA LEU A 213 18.15 -1.93 -18.09
C LEU A 213 19.42 -2.07 -18.93
N ALA A 214 20.11 -0.98 -19.27
CA ALA A 214 21.36 -1.06 -20.01
C ALA A 214 22.50 -1.65 -19.17
N GLN A 215 22.53 -1.38 -17.87
CA GLN A 215 23.72 -1.57 -17.02
C GLN A 215 23.62 -2.69 -15.99
N VAL A 216 22.47 -3.35 -15.85
CA VAL A 216 22.31 -4.45 -14.88
C VAL A 216 23.38 -5.53 -15.10
N PRO A 217 24.27 -5.77 -14.11
CA PRO A 217 25.34 -6.74 -14.29
C PRO A 217 24.80 -8.17 -14.19
N SER A 218 25.50 -9.12 -14.81
CA SER A 218 25.02 -10.51 -14.94
C SER A 218 24.94 -11.29 -13.63
N HIS A 219 25.63 -10.84 -12.58
CA HIS A 219 25.59 -11.43 -11.23
C HIS A 219 24.50 -10.84 -10.33
N LEU A 220 23.71 -9.87 -10.82
CA LEU A 220 22.52 -9.35 -10.13
C LEU A 220 21.26 -9.70 -10.92
N ASN A 221 20.16 -9.87 -10.18
CA ASN A 221 18.81 -9.85 -10.74
C ASN A 221 18.21 -8.46 -10.55
N LEU A 222 17.40 -8.01 -11.51
CA LEU A 222 16.61 -6.79 -11.42
C LEU A 222 15.13 -7.11 -11.61
N ILE A 223 14.32 -6.81 -10.60
CA ILE A 223 12.86 -6.78 -10.71
C ILE A 223 12.45 -5.33 -10.87
N VAL A 224 11.79 -4.98 -11.97
CA VAL A 224 11.13 -3.67 -12.14
C VAL A 224 9.66 -3.86 -11.83
N LYS A 225 9.16 -3.26 -10.74
CA LYS A 225 7.75 -3.25 -10.36
C LYS A 225 7.17 -1.85 -10.57
N PRO A 226 6.78 -1.50 -11.81
CA PRO A 226 6.18 -0.20 -12.08
C PRO A 226 4.79 -0.08 -11.44
N HIS A 227 4.40 1.14 -11.09
CA HIS A 227 3.03 1.43 -10.67
C HIS A 227 2.04 1.16 -11.82
N PRO A 228 0.78 0.73 -11.54
CA PRO A 228 -0.23 0.50 -12.59
C PRO A 228 -0.39 1.68 -13.56
N ASN A 229 -0.45 2.92 -13.06
CA ASN A 229 -0.52 4.12 -13.90
C ASN A 229 0.75 4.36 -14.75
N THR A 230 1.91 3.86 -14.33
CA THR A 230 3.15 3.91 -15.12
C THR A 230 3.11 2.86 -16.22
N LEU A 231 2.65 1.64 -15.92
CA LEU A 231 2.47 0.57 -16.91
C LEU A 231 1.58 0.99 -18.09
N LEU A 232 0.48 1.70 -17.80
CA LEU A 232 -0.42 2.22 -18.85
C LEU A 232 0.27 3.18 -19.82
N LYS A 233 1.38 3.82 -19.41
CA LYS A 233 2.14 4.77 -20.23
C LYS A 233 3.37 4.14 -20.90
N MET A 234 3.79 2.96 -20.45
CA MET A 234 4.96 2.28 -21.01
C MET A 234 4.68 1.79 -22.43
N GLN A 235 5.48 2.25 -23.39
CA GLN A 235 5.48 1.67 -24.73
C GLN A 235 6.30 0.37 -24.73
N ASN A 236 5.67 -0.74 -25.10
CA ASN A 236 6.30 -2.07 -25.25
C ASN A 236 7.08 -2.54 -24.00
N PRO A 237 6.45 -2.73 -22.83
CA PRO A 237 7.14 -3.21 -21.62
C PRO A 237 7.90 -4.52 -21.84
N ASP A 238 7.45 -5.35 -22.78
CA ASP A 238 8.04 -6.67 -23.07
C ASP A 238 9.40 -6.60 -23.78
N CYS A 239 9.75 -5.47 -24.40
CA CYS A 239 11.03 -5.34 -25.12
C CYS A 239 12.27 -5.35 -24.21
N TYR A 240 12.06 -5.45 -22.90
CA TYR A 240 13.09 -5.48 -21.88
C TYR A 240 13.22 -6.85 -21.19
N GLU A 241 12.41 -7.83 -21.58
CA GLU A 241 12.40 -9.19 -20.99
C GLU A 241 13.38 -10.17 -21.67
N ASP A 242 14.13 -9.73 -22.69
CA ASP A 242 15.11 -10.58 -23.40
C ASP A 242 16.32 -11.01 -22.54
N ARG A 243 16.38 -10.60 -21.26
CA ARG A 243 17.48 -10.91 -20.34
C ARG A 243 16.98 -11.76 -19.18
N GLU A 244 17.59 -12.94 -19.00
CA GLU A 244 17.26 -13.90 -17.94
C GLU A 244 17.44 -13.39 -16.49
N ASN A 245 18.09 -12.24 -16.28
CA ASN A 245 18.27 -11.62 -14.98
C ASN A 245 17.44 -10.33 -14.80
N VAL A 246 16.48 -10.07 -15.68
CA VAL A 246 15.56 -8.92 -15.60
C VAL A 246 14.12 -9.42 -15.65
N LEU A 247 13.29 -8.90 -14.75
CA LEU A 247 11.86 -9.20 -14.71
C LEU A 247 11.05 -7.90 -14.60
N ILE A 248 10.16 -7.66 -15.57
CA ILE A 248 9.14 -6.60 -15.45
C ILE A 248 7.92 -7.19 -14.75
N LEU A 249 7.78 -6.92 -13.45
CA LEU A 249 6.72 -7.48 -12.61
C LEU A 249 5.45 -6.63 -12.68
N LYS A 250 4.61 -6.91 -13.68
CA LYS A 250 3.37 -6.18 -13.95
C LYS A 250 2.29 -6.38 -12.88
N GLU A 251 2.09 -7.62 -12.43
CA GLU A 251 1.02 -7.98 -11.51
C GLU A 251 1.50 -8.95 -10.43
N PHE A 252 1.51 -8.46 -9.19
CA PHE A 252 1.76 -9.24 -7.97
C PHE A 252 1.32 -8.36 -6.79
N PRO A 253 0.04 -8.45 -6.35
CA PRO A 253 -0.49 -7.58 -5.30
C PRO A 253 0.20 -7.77 -3.94
N PRO A 254 0.41 -9.00 -3.41
CA PRO A 254 1.02 -9.21 -2.09
C PRO A 254 2.43 -8.61 -2.01
N ILE A 255 2.62 -7.46 -1.36
CA ILE A 255 3.91 -6.76 -1.44
C ILE A 255 4.96 -7.40 -0.55
N TYR A 256 4.60 -7.76 0.68
CA TYR A 256 5.53 -8.28 1.70
C TYR A 256 6.29 -9.54 1.29
N PRO A 257 5.66 -10.53 0.63
CA PRO A 257 6.38 -11.68 0.10
C PRO A 257 7.47 -11.31 -0.90
N LEU A 258 7.18 -10.37 -1.82
CA LEU A 258 8.17 -9.87 -2.77
C LEU A 258 9.30 -9.14 -2.03
N LEU A 259 8.97 -8.30 -1.06
CA LEU A 259 9.97 -7.56 -0.28
C LEU A 259 10.86 -8.47 0.57
N ASN A 260 10.31 -9.55 1.10
CA ASN A 260 11.10 -10.56 1.82
C ASN A 260 12.10 -11.26 0.88
N PHE A 261 11.70 -11.51 -0.37
CA PHE A 261 12.51 -12.20 -1.36
C PHE A 261 13.68 -11.37 -1.91
N VAL A 262 13.51 -10.07 -2.12
CA VAL A 262 14.56 -9.21 -2.72
C VAL A 262 15.60 -8.76 -1.70
N ASP A 263 16.84 -8.55 -2.13
CA ASP A 263 17.96 -8.20 -1.27
C ASP A 263 18.14 -6.70 -1.10
N ILE A 264 17.81 -5.93 -2.13
CA ILE A 264 18.06 -4.49 -2.21
C ILE A 264 16.79 -3.79 -2.73
N TYR A 265 16.43 -2.68 -2.10
CA TYR A 265 15.39 -1.78 -2.60
C TYR A 265 16.03 -0.60 -3.32
N LEU A 266 15.52 -0.32 -4.51
CA LEU A 266 15.78 0.87 -5.29
C LEU A 266 14.44 1.54 -5.62
N GLY A 267 14.29 2.81 -5.32
CA GLY A 267 13.04 3.51 -5.64
C GLY A 267 13.14 5.01 -5.49
N ASP A 268 12.00 5.64 -5.37
CA ASP A 268 11.87 7.08 -5.14
C ASP A 268 10.92 7.33 -3.95
N LEU A 269 9.77 7.97 -4.18
CA LEU A 269 8.79 8.38 -3.18
C LEU A 269 7.69 7.34 -2.95
N SER A 270 8.00 6.07 -3.21
CA SER A 270 7.03 4.97 -3.15
C SER A 270 6.76 4.56 -1.70
N SER A 271 5.48 4.31 -1.39
CA SER A 271 5.09 3.77 -0.10
C SER A 271 5.69 2.38 0.18
N ILE A 272 6.05 1.64 -0.88
CA ILE A 272 6.75 0.35 -0.80
C ILE A 272 8.08 0.50 -0.04
N GLY A 273 8.75 1.64 -0.15
CA GLY A 273 10.01 1.86 0.57
C GLY A 273 9.83 1.89 2.10
N TYR A 274 8.67 2.37 2.60
CA TYR A 274 8.33 2.26 4.02
C TYR A 274 8.08 0.80 4.42
N ASP A 275 7.37 0.03 3.58
CA ASP A 275 7.13 -1.40 3.83
C ASP A 275 8.46 -2.19 3.88
N PHE A 276 9.44 -1.80 3.06
CA PHE A 276 10.75 -2.46 2.99
C PHE A 276 11.62 -2.28 4.23
N LEU A 277 11.39 -1.21 5.03
CA LEU A 277 12.07 -1.00 6.31
C LEU A 277 11.89 -2.20 7.27
N THR A 278 10.83 -2.98 7.09
CA THR A 278 10.58 -4.21 7.85
C THR A 278 11.75 -5.19 7.80
N PHE A 279 12.46 -5.27 6.67
CA PHE A 279 13.49 -6.28 6.44
C PHE A 279 14.90 -5.82 6.80
N GLN A 280 15.09 -4.54 7.15
CA GLN A 280 16.41 -3.97 7.52
C GLN A 280 17.49 -4.23 6.46
N LYS A 281 17.07 -4.21 5.19
CA LYS A 281 17.90 -4.42 4.00
C LYS A 281 18.33 -3.07 3.39
N PRO A 282 19.37 -3.03 2.54
CA PRO A 282 19.81 -1.79 1.90
C PRO A 282 18.72 -1.08 1.09
N LEU A 283 18.58 0.23 1.27
CA LEU A 283 17.71 1.10 0.46
C LEU A 283 18.54 2.10 -0.34
N PHE A 284 18.12 2.32 -1.57
CA PHE A 284 18.66 3.31 -2.48
C PHE A 284 17.55 4.16 -3.06
N PHE A 285 17.78 5.47 -3.14
CA PHE A 285 16.77 6.43 -3.57
C PHE A 285 17.23 7.25 -4.75
N MET A 286 16.40 7.30 -5.79
CA MET A 286 16.61 8.08 -7.00
C MET A 286 16.06 9.49 -6.78
N ASN A 287 16.96 10.47 -6.61
CA ASN A 287 16.58 11.86 -6.43
C ASN A 287 16.50 12.59 -7.77
N ALA A 288 15.60 12.15 -8.65
CA ALA A 288 15.48 12.65 -10.02
C ALA A 288 15.33 14.19 -10.08
N LYS A 289 14.75 14.80 -9.04
CA LYS A 289 14.47 16.24 -8.98
C LYS A 289 15.44 17.04 -8.09
N ARG A 290 16.54 16.44 -7.62
CA ARG A 290 17.58 17.08 -6.80
C ARG A 290 17.03 17.80 -5.56
N ARG A 291 15.99 17.23 -4.94
CA ARG A 291 15.35 17.78 -3.72
C ARG A 291 16.24 17.49 -2.51
N ASP A 292 16.32 18.40 -1.53
CA ASP A 292 17.21 18.25 -0.37
C ASP A 292 16.53 17.40 0.74
N PRO A 293 16.98 16.15 1.02
CA PRO A 293 16.36 15.31 2.03
C PRO A 293 16.44 15.85 3.46
N LYS A 294 17.32 16.84 3.72
CA LYS A 294 17.45 17.47 5.04
C LYS A 294 16.43 18.56 5.28
N LYS A 295 15.86 19.14 4.22
CA LYS A 295 14.92 20.27 4.28
C LYS A 295 13.51 19.90 3.84
N ASP A 296 13.40 18.91 2.96
CA ASP A 296 12.15 18.52 2.36
C ASP A 296 11.48 17.40 3.16
N LYS A 297 10.36 17.72 3.82
CA LYS A 297 9.54 16.73 4.54
C LYS A 297 9.04 15.63 3.62
N GLY A 298 8.83 15.93 2.35
CA GLY A 298 8.44 14.97 1.33
C GLY A 298 9.55 14.03 0.89
N LEU A 299 10.71 14.03 1.56
CA LEU A 299 11.81 13.06 1.37
C LEU A 299 12.21 12.38 2.69
N PHE A 300 11.31 12.31 3.68
CA PHE A 300 11.65 11.78 5.00
C PHE A 300 12.27 10.37 4.94
N LEU A 301 11.74 9.50 4.06
CA LEU A 301 12.23 8.14 3.86
C LEU A 301 13.68 8.10 3.32
N TYR A 302 14.12 9.09 2.56
CA TYR A 302 15.44 9.10 1.91
C TYR A 302 16.59 9.05 2.93
N ARG A 303 16.31 9.42 4.19
CA ARG A 303 17.26 9.31 5.31
C ARG A 303 17.63 7.86 5.65
N CYS A 304 16.87 6.88 5.15
CA CYS A 304 17.03 5.46 5.44
C CYS A 304 17.98 4.73 4.47
N GLY A 305 18.61 5.43 3.53
CA GLY A 305 19.42 4.80 2.50
C GLY A 305 20.31 5.76 1.72
N THR A 306 21.00 5.22 0.73
CA THR A 306 21.90 5.98 -0.14
C THR A 306 21.08 6.73 -1.20
N VAL A 307 21.24 8.04 -1.26
CA VAL A 307 20.56 8.91 -2.24
C VAL A 307 21.46 9.11 -3.46
N MET A 308 20.91 8.91 -4.65
CA MET A 308 21.59 9.10 -5.92
C MET A 308 20.99 10.29 -6.67
N GLU A 309 21.86 11.21 -7.08
CA GLU A 309 21.51 12.33 -7.94
C GLU A 309 21.51 11.90 -9.43
N PRO A 310 20.81 12.63 -10.32
CA PRO A 310 20.66 12.24 -11.72
C PRO A 310 21.97 11.99 -12.46
N ASP A 311 23.02 12.76 -12.13
CA ASP A 311 24.35 12.63 -12.77
C ASP A 311 25.01 11.26 -12.50
N HIS A 312 24.55 10.56 -11.46
CA HIS A 312 25.04 9.25 -11.06
C HIS A 312 24.14 8.09 -11.49
N PHE A 313 23.07 8.35 -12.24
CA PHE A 313 22.19 7.27 -12.74
C PHE A 313 22.93 6.34 -13.70
N GLY A 314 24.00 6.80 -14.34
CA GLY A 314 24.89 5.96 -15.13
C GLY A 314 25.80 5.02 -14.34
N GLU A 315 25.77 5.08 -13.00
CA GLU A 315 26.65 4.33 -12.09
C GLU A 315 25.87 3.58 -11.00
N ILE A 316 24.56 3.39 -11.16
CA ILE A 316 23.65 2.87 -10.13
C ILE A 316 24.20 1.59 -9.48
N PHE A 317 24.55 0.58 -10.29
CA PHE A 317 25.00 -0.70 -9.76
C PHE A 317 26.38 -0.62 -9.09
N SER A 318 27.29 0.23 -9.59
CA SER A 318 28.57 0.51 -8.94
C SER A 318 28.38 1.16 -7.56
N ILE A 319 27.41 2.07 -7.43
CA ILE A 319 27.06 2.68 -6.15
C ILE A 319 26.45 1.64 -5.21
N ILE A 320 25.55 0.80 -5.71
CA ILE A 320 24.92 -0.27 -4.93
C ILE A 320 25.99 -1.22 -4.33
N GLU A 321 26.94 -1.66 -5.16
CA GLU A 321 27.99 -2.61 -4.76
C GLU A 321 29.00 -2.03 -3.76
N LYS A 322 29.28 -0.72 -3.85
CA LYS A 322 30.27 -0.05 -2.99
C LYS A 322 29.67 0.51 -1.70
N SER A 323 28.34 0.58 -1.59
CA SER A 323 27.69 1.22 -0.44
C SER A 323 27.72 0.34 0.80
N ASP A 324 28.07 0.93 1.94
CA ASP A 324 27.89 0.31 3.26
C ASP A 324 26.50 0.67 3.80
N PRO A 325 25.58 -0.31 4.00
CA PRO A 325 24.25 -0.05 4.55
C PRO A 325 24.26 0.17 6.07
N THR A 326 25.35 -0.14 6.77
CA THR A 326 25.45 -0.13 8.24
C THR A 326 25.05 1.20 8.89
N PRO A 327 25.42 2.38 8.35
CA PRO A 327 25.04 3.68 8.93
C PRO A 327 23.53 3.91 9.02
N TYR A 328 22.74 3.24 8.17
CA TYR A 328 21.30 3.49 8.06
C TYR A 328 20.46 2.64 9.01
N LYS A 329 20.97 1.53 9.56
CA LYS A 329 20.17 0.58 10.36
C LYS A 329 19.38 1.24 11.50
N LYS A 330 20.06 2.04 12.33
CA LYS A 330 19.39 2.75 13.43
C LYS A 330 18.34 3.75 12.94
N ILE A 331 18.57 4.36 11.78
CA ILE A 331 17.60 5.30 11.18
C ILE A 331 16.40 4.52 10.64
N GLN A 332 16.63 3.39 9.96
CA GLN A 332 15.58 2.51 9.46
C GLN A 332 14.68 2.01 10.59
N GLU A 333 15.26 1.53 11.70
CA GLU A 333 14.52 1.11 12.90
C GLU A 333 13.66 2.25 13.48
N ALA A 334 14.24 3.45 13.63
CA ALA A 334 13.52 4.60 14.18
C ALA A 334 12.38 5.06 13.25
N VAL A 335 12.62 5.10 11.93
CA VAL A 335 11.61 5.47 10.94
C VAL A 335 10.51 4.42 10.85
N TYR A 336 10.84 3.13 10.93
CA TYR A 336 9.87 2.04 11.00
C TYR A 336 8.97 2.19 12.23
N ALA A 337 9.56 2.37 13.41
CA ALA A 337 8.82 2.54 14.66
C ALA A 337 7.92 3.79 14.63
N HIS A 338 8.39 4.90 14.05
CA HIS A 338 7.59 6.11 13.88
C HIS A 338 6.43 5.94 12.88
N THR A 339 6.65 5.13 11.84
CA THR A 339 5.68 4.90 10.76
C THR A 339 4.57 3.93 11.18
N PHE A 340 4.94 2.79 11.74
CA PHE A 340 4.01 1.69 12.01
C PHE A 340 3.72 1.49 13.49
N GLY A 341 4.52 2.05 14.41
CA GLY A 341 4.32 1.87 15.84
C GLY A 341 4.16 0.40 16.25
N LYS A 342 3.27 0.14 17.21
CA LYS A 342 2.83 -1.22 17.57
C LYS A 342 1.43 -1.47 17.03
N SER A 343 1.21 -2.67 16.51
CA SER A 343 -0.12 -3.14 16.11
C SER A 343 -0.65 -4.05 17.22
N ASP A 344 -1.59 -3.53 18.00
CA ASP A 344 -2.25 -4.25 19.09
C ASP A 344 -3.77 -4.01 19.03
N ASN A 345 -4.54 -5.11 19.10
CA ASN A 345 -6.01 -5.15 19.21
C ASN A 345 -6.79 -4.29 18.19
N ILE A 346 -6.39 -4.33 16.90
CA ILE A 346 -7.05 -3.55 15.83
C ILE A 346 -8.57 -3.73 15.81
N LYS A 347 -9.05 -4.98 15.89
CA LYS A 347 -10.47 -5.30 15.84
C LYS A 347 -11.27 -4.69 17.00
N GLU A 348 -10.72 -4.74 18.21
CA GLU A 348 -11.33 -4.17 19.41
C GLU A 348 -11.40 -2.64 19.30
N LYS A 349 -10.30 -1.99 18.89
CA LYS A 349 -10.26 -0.54 18.69
C LYS A 349 -11.26 -0.04 17.64
N ILE A 350 -11.46 -0.80 16.58
CA ILE A 350 -12.47 -0.52 15.55
C ILE A 350 -13.88 -0.64 16.14
N GLN A 351 -14.14 -1.71 16.89
CA GLN A 351 -15.43 -1.91 17.55
C GLN A 351 -15.74 -0.79 18.55
N GLU A 352 -14.78 -0.42 19.40
CA GLU A 352 -14.92 0.68 20.37
C GLU A 352 -15.12 2.05 19.71
N ALA A 353 -14.46 2.29 18.57
CA ALA A 353 -14.65 3.53 17.82
C ALA A 353 -16.04 3.58 17.17
N TYR A 354 -16.51 2.45 16.64
CA TYR A 354 -17.85 2.33 16.07
C TYR A 354 -18.95 2.51 17.12
N GLU A 355 -18.83 1.85 18.28
CA GLU A 355 -19.79 1.98 19.37
C GLU A 355 -19.89 3.42 19.89
N ARG A 356 -18.76 4.11 20.03
CA ARG A 356 -18.72 5.54 20.42
C ARG A 356 -19.27 6.47 19.34
N TYR A 357 -19.19 6.09 18.08
CA TYR A 357 -19.78 6.87 16.98
C TYR A 357 -21.31 6.77 16.97
N LEU A 358 -21.87 5.64 17.43
CA LEU A 358 -23.32 5.44 17.51
C LEU A 358 -23.97 6.07 18.76
N SER A 359 -23.19 6.29 19.84
CA SER A 359 -23.65 6.90 21.10
C SER A 359 -23.68 8.42 21.02
#